data_AF-A0A9Q0S7D5-F1
#
_entry.id   AF-A0A9Q0S7D5-F1
#
_cell.length_a   1.000
_cell.length_b   1.000
_cell.length_c   1.000
_cell.angle_alpha   90.00
_cell.angle_beta   90.00
_cell.angle_gamma   90.00
#
_symmetry.space_group_name_H-M   'P 1'
#
loop_
_entity.id
_entity.type
_entity.pdbx_description
1 polymer ?
#
loop_
_entity_poly.entity_id
_entity_poly.type
_entity_poly.pdbx_seq_one_letter_code
_entity_poly.pdbx_strand_id
1 'polypeptide(L)'
;MPTKKVINGTTEITDKVTNSTNSPNSDTASSKDKNPASSRKEDKSKNAKTNGLTNSKSSPQANNDNVIQFMKELQETIVQQAASINEKIDSKINDLGTKINELSKSVDERIENITSTIQVHIEPVVDTIVKPITQALESRIEKPEREALILNLVVTGIPWRENKNIDEIVNAICRSIGFNNNINGFTGYYRILKQKSSKPTKPNALVMPPLDLKFWCHDLKHNFFMMYLQKKTLNLSHIGYGTASRIYVNEMHTLVNKQIFLKARQLQHQKIIFQSHTNRGLVVIKKSDKSKNEVIYNMDQLLHIEQLALSVLLNPGNMAPTLVGMADKQFQCDVAVEGCLILNLLKCINRHVKG
;
A
#
# COMPACT_ATOMS: atom_id res chain seq x y z
N MET A 1 -5.70 74.68 3.76
CA MET A 1 -5.19 74.34 2.41
C MET A 1 -3.84 73.66 2.55
N PRO A 2 -3.45 72.66 1.75
CA PRO A 2 -4.18 72.03 0.64
C PRO A 2 -4.55 70.57 0.90
N THR A 3 -5.71 70.24 0.34
CA THR A 3 -6.23 68.92 -0.02
C THR A 3 -5.35 68.21 -1.04
N LYS A 4 -5.12 66.90 -0.88
CA LYS A 4 -4.82 66.01 -2.00
C LYS A 4 -5.70 64.76 -1.95
N LYS A 5 -6.48 64.64 -3.01
CA LYS A 5 -7.43 63.58 -3.37
C LYS A 5 -6.94 63.05 -4.72
N VAL A 6 -6.52 61.79 -4.79
CA VAL A 6 -6.33 60.98 -6.02
C VAL A 6 -6.41 59.51 -5.54
N ILE A 7 -7.51 58.76 -5.71
CA ILE A 7 -8.10 58.13 -6.90
C ILE A 7 -7.32 56.87 -7.37
N ASN A 8 -8.00 55.73 -7.14
CA ASN A 8 -8.11 54.46 -7.88
C ASN A 8 -6.90 53.59 -8.23
N GLY A 9 -7.03 52.30 -7.91
CA GLY A 9 -6.25 51.23 -8.51
C GLY A 9 -6.48 49.83 -7.92
N THR A 10 -7.72 49.46 -7.57
CA THR A 10 -8.03 48.07 -7.16
C THR A 10 -8.39 47.28 -8.41
N THR A 11 -7.43 46.55 -8.98
CA THR A 11 -7.72 45.50 -9.97
C THR A 11 -8.18 44.25 -9.23
N GLU A 12 -9.49 44.08 -9.14
CA GLU A 12 -10.14 42.79 -8.90
C GLU A 12 -9.91 41.90 -10.12
N ILE A 13 -9.12 40.83 -9.96
CA ILE A 13 -9.11 39.73 -10.91
C ILE A 13 -10.19 38.76 -10.45
N THR A 14 -11.39 38.94 -11.01
CA THR A 14 -12.50 38.00 -10.93
C THR A 14 -12.45 37.09 -12.15
N ASP A 15 -11.78 35.94 -12.04
CA ASP A 15 -11.90 34.89 -13.06
C ASP A 15 -13.19 34.11 -12.83
N LYS A 16 -14.25 34.63 -13.46
CA LYS A 16 -15.43 33.86 -13.86
C LYS A 16 -14.99 32.84 -14.92
N VAL A 17 -14.89 31.57 -14.54
CA VAL A 17 -14.96 30.47 -15.52
C VAL A 17 -16.39 29.92 -15.50
N THR A 18 -17.19 30.47 -16.42
CA THR A 18 -18.43 29.86 -16.91
C THR A 18 -18.10 28.90 -18.04
N ASN A 19 -18.52 27.64 -17.91
CA ASN A 19 -18.91 26.69 -18.98
C ASN A 19 -19.51 25.50 -18.20
N SER A 20 -20.82 25.29 -18.08
CA SER A 20 -21.85 25.12 -19.11
C SER A 20 -21.45 24.15 -20.20
N THR A 21 -21.58 22.86 -19.90
CA THR A 21 -22.01 21.88 -20.90
C THR A 21 -23.07 20.99 -20.27
N ASN A 22 -24.29 21.21 -20.75
CA ASN A 22 -25.43 20.34 -20.62
C ASN A 22 -25.08 18.90 -21.01
N SER A 23 -25.57 17.94 -20.23
CA SER A 23 -26.06 16.69 -20.82
C SER A 23 -27.20 16.11 -19.98
N PRO A 24 -28.17 15.47 -20.64
CA PRO A 24 -29.53 15.37 -20.14
C PRO A 24 -29.75 14.10 -19.31
N ASN A 25 -30.72 14.21 -18.40
CA ASN A 25 -31.46 13.07 -17.89
C ASN A 25 -31.99 12.21 -19.04
N SER A 26 -31.80 10.91 -18.94
CA SER A 26 -32.74 9.95 -19.49
C SER A 26 -32.84 8.76 -18.54
N ASP A 27 -33.90 8.79 -17.75
CA ASP A 27 -34.54 7.59 -17.24
C ASP A 27 -34.78 6.62 -18.40
N THR A 28 -34.31 5.39 -18.25
CA THR A 28 -34.94 4.24 -18.92
C THR A 28 -34.74 3.02 -18.05
N ALA A 29 -35.82 2.64 -17.39
CA ALA A 29 -36.05 1.28 -16.97
C ALA A 29 -35.95 0.36 -18.18
N SER A 30 -35.13 -0.70 -18.13
CA SER A 30 -35.42 -1.91 -18.91
C SER A 30 -34.66 -3.15 -18.42
N SER A 31 -35.43 -4.23 -18.35
CA SER A 31 -35.11 -5.63 -18.67
C SER A 31 -33.92 -6.31 -17.99
N LYS A 32 -34.25 -7.01 -16.89
CA LYS A 32 -33.73 -8.35 -16.62
C LYS A 32 -34.18 -9.32 -17.73
N ASP A 33 -33.29 -9.68 -18.64
CA ASP A 33 -33.42 -10.88 -19.48
C ASP A 33 -32.51 -11.97 -18.91
N LYS A 34 -33.10 -13.02 -18.32
CA LYS A 34 -33.51 -14.29 -18.97
C LYS A 34 -32.31 -15.18 -19.33
N ASN A 35 -31.85 -15.92 -18.33
CA ASN A 35 -31.23 -17.24 -18.54
C ASN A 35 -32.33 -18.24 -18.93
N PRO A 36 -32.27 -18.91 -20.10
CA PRO A 36 -33.07 -20.10 -20.33
C PRO A 36 -32.32 -21.31 -19.78
N ALA A 37 -32.60 -21.66 -18.52
CA ALA A 37 -32.35 -23.01 -18.04
C ALA A 37 -33.37 -23.93 -18.75
N SER A 38 -32.94 -24.55 -19.86
CA SER A 38 -33.72 -25.57 -20.55
C SER A 38 -33.77 -26.82 -19.68
N SER A 39 -34.89 -26.97 -19.01
CA SER A 39 -35.39 -28.21 -18.44
C SER A 39 -35.69 -29.21 -19.58
N ARG A 40 -35.05 -30.38 -19.57
CA ARG A 40 -35.61 -31.55 -20.27
C ARG A 40 -35.90 -32.64 -19.25
N LYS A 41 -37.20 -32.78 -18.97
CA LYS A 41 -37.82 -33.76 -18.10
C LYS A 41 -37.69 -35.15 -18.72
N GLU A 42 -37.35 -36.13 -17.88
CA GLU A 42 -37.57 -37.54 -18.13
C GLU A 42 -39.08 -37.83 -17.99
N ASP A 43 -39.79 -37.93 -19.11
CA ASP A 43 -41.15 -38.48 -19.13
C ASP A 43 -41.08 -39.99 -19.33
N LYS A 44 -41.19 -40.70 -18.20
CA LYS A 44 -41.58 -42.12 -18.16
C LYS A 44 -43.06 -42.23 -18.51
N SER A 45 -43.37 -42.53 -19.77
CA SER A 45 -44.73 -42.96 -20.16
C SER A 45 -44.80 -44.48 -20.29
N LYS A 46 -45.57 -45.07 -19.37
CA LYS A 46 -46.12 -46.42 -19.44
C LYS A 46 -47.43 -46.37 -20.24
N ASN A 47 -47.62 -47.26 -21.20
CA ASN A 47 -48.89 -47.97 -21.44
C ASN A 47 -48.62 -49.11 -22.44
N ALA A 48 -48.71 -50.38 -22.04
CA ALA A 48 -49.94 -51.19 -21.94
C ALA A 48 -50.46 -51.56 -23.35
N LYS A 49 -50.25 -52.82 -23.76
CA LYS A 49 -51.28 -53.90 -23.82
C LYS A 49 -52.21 -53.71 -25.04
N THR A 50 -52.40 -54.66 -25.95
CA THR A 50 -52.92 -56.02 -25.70
C THR A 50 -53.01 -56.84 -27.00
N ASN A 51 -52.94 -58.18 -26.82
CA ASN A 51 -53.57 -59.28 -27.58
C ASN A 51 -53.05 -59.57 -29.01
N GLY A 52 -52.82 -60.80 -29.46
CA GLY A 52 -53.11 -62.13 -28.92
C GLY A 52 -53.50 -63.08 -30.09
N LEU A 53 -53.06 -64.35 -30.01
CA LEU A 53 -53.41 -65.53 -30.84
C LEU A 53 -52.93 -65.52 -32.31
N THR A 54 -52.46 -66.60 -32.96
CA THR A 54 -52.42 -68.06 -32.68
C THR A 54 -51.49 -68.73 -33.71
N ASN A 55 -50.89 -69.86 -33.32
CA ASN A 55 -50.54 -71.05 -34.13
C ASN A 55 -50.05 -70.88 -35.59
N SER A 56 -48.88 -71.45 -35.89
CA SER A 56 -48.81 -72.80 -36.51
C SER A 56 -47.37 -73.18 -36.91
N LYS A 57 -47.04 -74.45 -36.67
CA LYS A 57 -45.85 -75.16 -37.14
C LYS A 57 -45.81 -75.18 -38.67
N SER A 58 -44.68 -74.82 -39.28
CA SER A 58 -44.13 -75.55 -40.43
C SER A 58 -42.74 -75.00 -40.78
N SER A 59 -41.77 -75.91 -40.86
CA SER A 59 -40.42 -75.66 -41.35
C SER A 59 -40.43 -75.39 -42.85
N PRO A 60 -39.58 -74.48 -43.34
CA PRO A 60 -38.63 -74.86 -44.38
C PRO A 60 -37.24 -74.26 -44.07
N GLN A 61 -36.40 -75.06 -43.42
CA GLN A 61 -35.08 -74.71 -42.88
C GLN A 61 -33.97 -74.69 -43.96
N ALA A 62 -34.27 -74.18 -45.16
CA ALA A 62 -33.32 -74.17 -46.27
C ALA A 62 -33.28 -72.85 -47.09
N ASN A 63 -34.13 -71.86 -46.80
CA ASN A 63 -34.11 -70.53 -47.45
C ASN A 63 -33.80 -69.36 -46.49
N ASN A 64 -33.76 -69.59 -45.17
CA ASN A 64 -33.43 -68.55 -44.18
C ASN A 64 -31.93 -68.22 -44.15
N ASP A 65 -31.07 -69.14 -44.58
CA ASP A 65 -29.62 -68.91 -44.57
C ASP A 65 -29.21 -67.81 -45.57
N ASN A 66 -29.92 -67.68 -46.70
CA ASN A 66 -29.68 -66.60 -47.67
C ASN A 66 -30.08 -65.22 -47.12
N VAL A 67 -31.15 -65.14 -46.33
CA VAL A 67 -31.60 -63.89 -45.69
C VAL A 67 -30.67 -63.50 -44.54
N ILE A 68 -30.22 -64.48 -43.75
CA ILE A 68 -29.24 -64.27 -42.68
C ILE A 68 -27.89 -63.84 -43.27
N GLN A 69 -27.47 -64.40 -44.40
CA GLN A 69 -26.23 -64.03 -45.08
C GLN A 69 -26.29 -62.60 -45.63
N PHE A 70 -27.39 -62.21 -46.28
CA PHE A 70 -27.60 -60.83 -46.74
C PHE A 70 -27.66 -59.82 -45.58
N MET A 71 -28.33 -60.17 -44.47
CA MET A 71 -28.34 -59.34 -43.26
C MET A 71 -26.94 -59.18 -42.65
N LYS A 72 -26.11 -60.23 -42.68
CA LYS A 72 -24.70 -60.16 -42.26
C LYS A 72 -23.88 -59.25 -43.17
N GLU A 73 -23.97 -59.40 -44.49
CA GLU A 73 -23.27 -58.51 -45.43
C GLU A 73 -23.70 -57.05 -45.28
N LEU A 74 -25.01 -56.80 -45.11
CA LEU A 74 -25.54 -55.45 -44.90
C LEU A 74 -25.04 -54.87 -43.56
N GLN A 75 -25.01 -55.68 -42.50
CA GLN A 75 -24.43 -55.29 -41.21
C GLN A 75 -22.94 -55.00 -41.32
N GLU A 76 -22.18 -55.80 -42.06
CA GLU A 76 -20.75 -55.62 -42.30
C GLU A 76 -20.49 -54.33 -43.11
N THR A 77 -21.33 -54.05 -44.10
CA THR A 77 -21.26 -52.81 -44.90
C THR A 77 -21.58 -51.58 -44.03
N ILE A 78 -22.58 -51.67 -43.14
CA ILE A 78 -22.89 -50.60 -42.18
C ILE A 78 -21.73 -50.38 -41.22
N VAL A 79 -21.10 -51.44 -40.71
CA VAL A 79 -19.95 -51.35 -39.81
C VAL A 79 -18.76 -50.71 -40.52
N GLN A 80 -18.48 -51.10 -41.78
CA GLN A 80 -17.42 -50.51 -42.60
C GLN A 80 -17.69 -49.03 -42.91
N GLN A 81 -18.92 -48.66 -43.25
CA GLN A 81 -19.30 -47.27 -43.47
C GLN A 81 -19.20 -46.44 -42.18
N ALA A 82 -19.64 -46.98 -41.04
CA ALA A 82 -19.52 -46.33 -39.74
C ALA A 82 -18.05 -46.12 -39.34
N ALA A 83 -17.19 -47.11 -39.59
CA ALA A 83 -15.75 -46.99 -39.35
C ALA A 83 -15.13 -45.88 -40.22
N SER A 84 -15.43 -45.86 -41.52
CA SER A 84 -14.93 -44.82 -42.44
C SER A 84 -15.45 -43.42 -42.08
N ILE A 85 -16.69 -43.30 -41.61
CA ILE A 85 -17.26 -42.02 -41.15
C ILE A 85 -16.56 -41.57 -39.88
N ASN A 86 -16.32 -42.46 -38.92
CA ASN A 86 -15.61 -42.13 -37.68
C ASN A 86 -14.18 -41.65 -37.96
N GLU A 87 -13.44 -42.29 -38.86
CA GLU A 87 -12.11 -41.82 -39.28
C GLU A 87 -12.15 -40.41 -39.91
N LYS A 88 -13.18 -40.11 -40.70
CA LYS A 88 -13.39 -38.76 -41.28
C LYS A 88 -13.76 -37.72 -40.23
N ILE A 89 -14.49 -38.12 -39.19
CA ILE A 89 -14.83 -37.23 -38.07
C ILE A 89 -13.58 -36.95 -37.24
N ASP A 90 -12.81 -37.99 -36.90
CA ASP A 90 -11.60 -37.87 -36.09
C ASP A 90 -10.53 -37.03 -36.79
N SER A 91 -10.33 -37.23 -38.10
CA SER A 91 -9.42 -36.37 -38.88
C SER A 91 -9.86 -34.90 -38.87
N LYS A 92 -11.14 -34.59 -39.04
CA LYS A 92 -11.65 -33.21 -38.94
C LYS A 92 -11.54 -32.63 -37.54
N ILE A 93 -11.76 -33.43 -36.49
CA ILE A 93 -11.59 -33.01 -35.10
C ILE A 93 -10.12 -32.66 -34.84
N ASN A 94 -9.18 -33.45 -35.36
CA ASN A 94 -7.76 -33.18 -35.25
C ASN A 94 -7.35 -31.91 -36.04
N ASP A 95 -7.88 -31.72 -37.25
CA ASP A 95 -7.66 -30.50 -38.04
C ASP A 95 -8.24 -29.25 -37.37
N LEU A 96 -9.40 -29.37 -36.70
CA LEU A 96 -9.97 -28.29 -35.90
C LEU A 96 -9.13 -28.03 -34.65
N GLY A 97 -8.66 -29.07 -33.97
CA GLY A 97 -7.80 -28.97 -32.80
C GLY A 97 -6.48 -28.26 -33.11
N THR A 98 -5.85 -28.58 -34.24
CA THR A 98 -4.63 -27.90 -34.70
C THR A 98 -4.88 -26.43 -35.00
N LYS A 99 -5.95 -26.09 -35.74
CA LYS A 99 -6.33 -24.69 -36.01
C LYS A 99 -6.65 -23.89 -34.75
N ILE A 100 -7.33 -24.51 -33.77
CA ILE A 100 -7.63 -23.86 -32.48
C ILE A 100 -6.34 -23.58 -31.71
N ASN A 101 -5.38 -24.52 -31.73
CA ASN A 101 -4.09 -24.34 -31.07
C ASN A 101 -3.23 -23.27 -31.76
N GLU A 102 -3.21 -23.25 -33.09
CA GLU A 102 -2.54 -22.21 -33.88
C GLU A 102 -3.14 -20.82 -33.61
N LEU A 103 -4.47 -20.74 -33.57
CA LEU A 103 -5.16 -19.49 -33.25
C LEU A 103 -4.86 -19.04 -31.81
N SER A 104 -4.89 -19.96 -30.83
CA SER A 104 -4.56 -19.64 -29.44
C SER A 104 -3.14 -19.11 -29.33
N LYS A 105 -2.18 -19.77 -29.97
CA LYS A 105 -0.79 -19.33 -30.01
C LYS A 105 -0.64 -17.93 -30.65
N SER A 106 -1.33 -17.68 -31.76
CA SER A 106 -1.31 -16.36 -32.41
C SER A 106 -1.93 -15.27 -31.52
N VAL A 107 -2.98 -15.58 -30.76
CA VAL A 107 -3.59 -14.64 -29.80
C VAL A 107 -2.62 -14.34 -28.66
N ASP A 108 -1.97 -15.36 -28.08
CA ASP A 108 -1.00 -15.17 -27.00
C ASP A 108 0.20 -14.32 -27.44
N GLU A 109 0.75 -14.60 -28.63
CA GLU A 109 1.83 -13.79 -29.23
C GLU A 109 1.40 -12.32 -29.44
N ARG A 110 0.14 -12.08 -29.83
CA ARG A 110 -0.39 -10.71 -29.96
C ARG A 110 -0.57 -10.03 -28.61
N ILE A 111 -1.00 -10.75 -27.58
CA ILE A 111 -1.13 -10.20 -26.22
C ILE A 111 0.24 -9.81 -25.68
N GLU A 112 1.26 -10.65 -25.87
CA GLU A 112 2.63 -10.37 -25.44
C GLU A 112 3.22 -9.16 -26.18
N ASN A 113 3.02 -9.07 -27.50
CA ASN A 113 3.44 -7.92 -28.29
C ASN A 113 2.74 -6.60 -27.88
N ILE A 114 1.44 -6.65 -27.58
CA ILE A 114 0.71 -5.46 -27.10
C ILE A 114 1.20 -5.07 -25.70
N THR A 115 1.37 -6.04 -24.80
CA THR A 115 1.81 -5.79 -23.42
C THR A 115 3.21 -5.19 -23.39
N SER A 116 4.15 -5.75 -24.15
CA SER A 116 5.50 -5.20 -24.30
C SER A 116 5.48 -3.79 -24.92
N THR A 117 4.69 -3.57 -25.98
CA THR A 117 4.57 -2.23 -26.60
C THR A 117 4.04 -1.20 -25.60
N ILE A 118 2.98 -1.55 -24.85
CA ILE A 118 2.42 -0.70 -23.81
C ILE A 118 3.48 -0.38 -22.75
N GLN A 119 4.22 -1.38 -22.30
CA GLN A 119 5.24 -1.19 -21.27
C GLN A 119 6.36 -0.26 -21.75
N VAL A 120 6.87 -0.46 -22.98
CA VAL A 120 7.89 0.39 -23.60
C VAL A 120 7.43 1.84 -23.76
N HIS A 121 6.15 2.10 -23.98
CA HIS A 121 5.65 3.47 -24.19
C HIS A 121 5.18 4.14 -22.90
N ILE A 122 4.61 3.39 -21.95
CA ILE A 122 4.08 3.95 -20.71
C ILE A 122 5.18 4.20 -19.68
N GLU A 123 6.15 3.29 -19.50
CA GLU A 123 7.21 3.48 -18.51
C GLU A 123 7.97 4.80 -18.69
N PRO A 124 8.42 5.16 -19.91
CA PRO A 124 9.08 6.45 -20.11
C PRO A 124 8.16 7.64 -19.80
N VAL A 125 6.87 7.58 -20.12
CA VAL A 125 5.92 8.66 -19.80
C VAL A 125 5.76 8.81 -18.29
N VAL A 126 5.67 7.69 -17.56
CA VAL A 126 5.58 7.69 -16.10
C VAL A 126 6.84 8.30 -15.49
N ASP A 127 8.01 7.88 -15.95
CA ASP A 127 9.29 8.34 -15.39
C ASP A 127 9.67 9.77 -15.79
N THR A 128 9.35 10.19 -17.01
CA THR A 128 9.74 11.52 -17.53
C THR A 128 8.72 12.61 -17.24
N ILE A 129 7.43 12.29 -17.14
CA ILE A 129 6.37 13.28 -17.00
C ILE A 129 5.67 13.15 -15.65
N VAL A 130 5.12 11.97 -15.35
CA VAL A 130 4.25 11.82 -14.17
C VAL A 130 5.06 12.00 -12.89
N LYS A 131 6.19 11.30 -12.76
CA LYS A 131 7.01 11.30 -11.55
C LYS A 131 7.60 12.68 -11.21
N PRO A 132 8.18 13.46 -12.15
CA PRO A 132 8.66 14.80 -11.83
C PRO A 132 7.53 15.76 -11.43
N ILE A 133 6.37 15.66 -12.07
CA ILE A 133 5.21 16.51 -11.74
C ILE A 133 4.69 16.19 -10.35
N THR A 134 4.49 14.91 -10.01
CA THR A 134 4.02 14.52 -8.67
C THR A 134 5.01 14.94 -7.60
N GLN A 135 6.31 14.72 -7.80
CA GLN A 135 7.37 15.16 -6.88
C GLN A 135 7.40 16.69 -6.70
N ALA A 136 7.19 17.45 -7.77
CA ALA A 136 7.14 18.91 -7.71
C ALA A 136 5.92 19.40 -6.92
N LEU A 137 4.76 18.77 -7.12
CA LEU A 137 3.52 19.10 -6.40
C LEU A 137 3.62 18.75 -4.92
N GLU A 138 4.13 17.56 -4.60
CA GLU A 138 4.39 17.13 -3.22
C GLU A 138 5.34 18.11 -2.51
N SER A 139 6.45 18.48 -3.17
CA SER A 139 7.40 19.45 -2.62
C SER A 139 6.77 20.83 -2.37
N ARG A 140 5.84 21.25 -3.24
CA ARG A 140 5.13 22.53 -3.13
C ARG A 140 4.11 22.56 -2.00
N ILE A 141 3.50 21.41 -1.67
CA ILE A 141 2.58 21.26 -0.53
C ILE A 141 3.35 21.11 0.78
N GLU A 142 4.41 20.30 0.77
CA GLU A 142 5.18 19.96 1.96
C GLU A 142 5.94 21.17 2.54
N LYS A 143 6.43 22.07 1.67
CA LYS A 143 7.16 23.27 2.11
C LYS A 143 6.33 24.18 3.03
N PRO A 144 5.14 24.68 2.66
CA PRO A 144 4.33 25.54 3.52
C PRO A 144 3.82 24.81 4.77
N GLU A 145 3.49 23.51 4.67
CA GLU A 145 3.11 22.73 5.85
C GLU A 145 4.24 22.64 6.87
N ARG A 146 5.47 22.39 6.41
CA ARG A 146 6.65 22.38 7.27
C ARG A 146 6.91 23.75 7.88
N GLU A 147 6.81 24.82 7.09
CA GLU A 147 6.99 26.19 7.57
C GLU A 147 5.97 26.57 8.66
N ALA A 148 4.72 26.12 8.53
CA ALA A 148 3.68 26.32 9.55
C ALA A 148 3.97 25.58 10.88
N LEU A 149 4.79 24.51 10.83
CA LEU A 149 5.13 23.69 12.00
C LEU A 149 6.52 23.99 12.58
N ILE A 150 7.34 24.81 11.93
CA ILE A 150 8.72 25.10 12.35
C ILE A 150 8.81 25.62 13.79
N LEU A 151 7.81 26.38 14.22
CA LEU A 151 7.72 27.01 15.54
C LEU A 151 7.00 26.14 16.58
N ASN A 152 6.62 24.91 16.24
CA ASN A 152 5.83 24.05 17.10
C ASN A 152 6.68 22.93 17.71
N LEU A 153 6.41 22.63 18.98
CA LEU A 153 6.90 21.42 19.65
C LEU A 153 5.71 20.61 20.15
N VAL A 154 5.86 19.29 20.12
CA VAL A 154 4.87 18.37 20.66
C VAL A 154 5.39 17.72 21.94
N VAL A 155 4.60 17.85 23.01
CA VAL A 155 4.86 17.22 24.29
C VAL A 155 3.94 16.01 24.46
N THR A 156 4.53 14.86 24.75
CA THR A 156 3.84 13.59 24.92
C THR A 156 4.17 12.98 26.28
N GLY A 157 3.31 12.09 26.77
CA GLY A 157 3.48 11.49 28.09
C GLY A 157 2.72 12.19 29.21
N ILE A 158 1.86 13.18 28.91
CA ILE A 158 1.05 13.89 29.92
C ILE A 158 -0.40 13.40 29.88
N PRO A 159 -0.93 12.79 30.96
CA PRO A 159 -2.31 12.33 30.99
C PRO A 159 -3.31 13.50 31.00
N TRP A 160 -4.47 13.28 30.38
CA TRP A 160 -5.60 14.19 30.45
C TRP A 160 -6.28 14.12 31.82
N ARG A 161 -6.61 15.27 32.38
CA ARG A 161 -7.47 15.40 33.56
C ARG A 161 -8.36 16.63 33.37
N GLU A 162 -9.64 16.50 33.70
CA GLU A 162 -10.62 17.59 33.51
C GLU A 162 -10.31 18.81 34.37
N ASN A 163 -9.74 18.60 35.57
CA ASN A 163 -9.54 19.66 36.56
C ASN A 163 -8.13 20.28 36.56
N LYS A 164 -7.29 20.02 35.54
CA LYS A 164 -5.94 20.64 35.47
C LYS A 164 -5.87 21.65 34.33
N ASN A 165 -5.53 22.88 34.68
CA ASN A 165 -5.24 23.93 33.72
C ASN A 165 -3.98 23.60 32.92
N ILE A 166 -4.04 23.81 31.59
CA ILE A 166 -2.89 23.55 30.71
C ILE A 166 -1.75 24.53 31.03
N ASP A 167 -2.09 25.78 31.39
CA ASP A 167 -1.15 26.84 31.75
C ASP A 167 -0.26 26.43 32.91
N GLU A 168 -0.84 25.82 33.96
CA GLU A 168 -0.10 25.31 35.12
C GLU A 168 0.89 24.20 34.72
N ILE A 169 0.47 23.31 33.81
CA ILE A 169 1.31 22.23 33.29
C ILE A 169 2.49 22.83 32.52
N VAL A 170 2.25 23.77 31.60
CA VAL A 170 3.30 24.41 30.81
C VAL A 170 4.26 25.19 31.72
N ASN A 171 3.73 25.93 32.69
CA ASN A 171 4.53 26.63 33.71
C ASN A 171 5.40 25.68 34.54
N ALA A 172 4.85 24.53 34.94
CA ALA A 172 5.61 23.51 35.63
C ALA A 172 6.74 22.94 34.74
N ILE A 173 6.45 22.61 33.48
CA ILE A 173 7.47 22.15 32.52
C ILE A 173 8.58 23.18 32.38
N CYS A 174 8.24 24.45 32.18
CA CYS A 174 9.22 25.55 32.05
C CYS A 174 10.12 25.64 33.28
N ARG A 175 9.55 25.60 34.49
CA ARG A 175 10.31 25.59 35.76
C ARG A 175 11.25 24.40 35.86
N SER A 176 10.79 23.20 35.52
CA SER A 176 11.60 21.98 35.61
C SER A 176 12.78 21.99 34.64
N ILE A 177 12.56 22.45 33.40
CA ILE A 177 13.65 22.58 32.42
C ILE A 177 14.51 23.82 32.69
N GLY A 178 14.06 24.77 33.52
CA GLY A 178 14.76 26.02 33.82
C GLY A 178 14.57 27.11 32.75
N PHE A 179 13.55 26.97 31.91
CA PHE A 179 13.19 27.98 30.91
C PHE A 179 12.41 29.11 31.60
N ASN A 180 12.90 30.35 31.44
CA ASN A 180 12.26 31.51 32.04
C ASN A 180 10.98 31.86 31.27
N ASN A 181 9.82 31.53 31.85
CA ASN A 181 8.51 31.78 31.24
C ASN A 181 7.98 33.20 31.44
N ASN A 182 8.75 34.11 32.06
CA ASN A 182 8.32 35.49 32.27
C ASN A 182 8.25 36.32 30.96
N ILE A 183 8.81 35.79 29.87
CA ILE A 183 8.74 36.36 28.55
C ILE A 183 7.62 35.61 27.84
N ASN A 184 6.64 36.33 27.27
CA ASN A 184 5.55 35.80 26.43
C ASN A 184 6.08 35.01 25.22
N GLY A 185 6.70 33.85 25.45
CA GLY A 185 7.44 33.10 24.45
C GLY A 185 6.57 32.14 23.67
N PHE A 186 5.36 31.90 24.16
CA PHE A 186 4.35 31.08 23.51
C PHE A 186 3.31 31.96 22.83
N THR A 187 3.03 31.66 21.57
CA THR A 187 1.84 32.19 20.87
C THR A 187 0.58 31.49 21.34
N GLY A 188 0.69 30.22 21.73
CA GLY A 188 -0.41 29.45 22.30
C GLY A 188 -0.02 28.00 22.51
N TYR A 189 -0.81 27.30 23.31
CA TYR A 189 -0.63 25.88 23.56
C TYR A 189 -1.97 25.22 23.81
N TYR A 190 -2.17 24.03 23.25
CA TYR A 190 -3.42 23.30 23.36
C TYR A 190 -3.18 21.81 23.12
N ARG A 191 -4.15 21.00 23.52
CA ARG A 191 -4.07 19.56 23.31
C ARG A 191 -4.58 19.16 21.94
N ILE A 192 -3.84 18.29 21.26
CA ILE A 192 -4.25 17.74 19.97
C ILE A 192 -5.25 16.60 20.22
N LEU A 193 -6.53 16.89 20.11
CA LEU A 193 -7.61 15.90 20.19
C LEU A 193 -7.88 15.35 18.79
N LYS A 194 -7.66 14.05 18.57
CA LYS A 194 -8.08 13.41 17.31
C LYS A 194 -9.60 13.21 17.35
N GLN A 195 -10.32 13.93 16.48
CA GLN A 195 -11.77 14.14 16.51
C GLN A 195 -12.71 12.91 16.49
N LYS A 196 -12.25 11.65 16.56
CA LYS A 196 -13.15 10.48 16.52
C LYS A 196 -12.85 9.33 17.49
N SER A 197 -11.73 9.34 18.22
CA SER A 197 -11.35 8.23 19.11
C SER A 197 -10.72 8.63 20.44
N SER A 198 -10.62 9.94 20.72
CA SER A 198 -10.03 10.43 21.98
C SER A 198 -11.01 10.53 23.14
N LYS A 199 -12.31 10.26 22.91
CA LYS A 199 -13.22 10.00 24.04
C LYS A 199 -12.97 8.57 24.51
N PRO A 200 -12.64 8.38 25.79
CA PRO A 200 -12.31 7.06 26.30
C PRO A 200 -13.52 6.14 26.12
N THR A 201 -13.41 5.13 25.24
CA THR A 201 -14.47 4.12 25.02
C THR A 201 -14.73 3.28 26.28
N LYS A 202 -13.81 3.34 27.24
CA LYS A 202 -13.94 2.75 28.58
C LYS A 202 -13.84 3.86 29.62
N PRO A 203 -14.71 3.92 30.63
CA PRO A 203 -14.75 5.00 31.62
C PRO A 203 -13.45 5.21 32.43
N ASN A 204 -12.46 4.32 32.34
CA ASN A 204 -11.16 4.42 33.02
C ASN A 204 -9.93 4.37 32.08
N ALA A 205 -10.09 4.53 30.76
CA ALA A 205 -8.93 4.55 29.87
C ALA A 205 -8.16 5.87 30.06
N LEU A 206 -6.90 5.78 30.51
CA LEU A 206 -6.01 6.93 30.65
C LEU A 206 -5.69 7.50 29.25
N VAL A 207 -6.42 8.52 28.83
CA VAL A 207 -6.13 9.21 27.57
C VAL A 207 -4.96 10.18 27.78
N MET A 208 -3.94 10.09 26.94
CA MET A 208 -2.75 10.93 27.00
C MET A 208 -2.58 11.72 25.69
N PRO A 209 -3.50 12.66 25.39
CA PRO A 209 -3.43 13.42 24.15
C PRO A 209 -2.18 14.32 24.17
N PRO A 210 -1.43 14.38 23.04
CA PRO A 210 -0.27 15.25 22.93
C PRO A 210 -0.63 16.72 23.16
N LEU A 211 0.31 17.47 23.72
CA LEU A 211 0.22 18.90 23.93
C LEU A 211 1.07 19.61 22.85
N ASP A 212 0.44 20.46 22.05
CA ASP A 212 1.09 21.31 21.05
C ASP A 212 1.52 22.62 21.73
N LEU A 213 2.80 22.98 21.57
CA LEU A 213 3.38 24.22 22.07
C LEU A 213 3.82 25.07 20.88
N LYS A 214 3.18 26.23 20.68
CA LYS A 214 3.53 27.17 19.60
C LYS A 214 4.35 28.32 20.17
N PHE A 215 5.53 28.52 19.60
CA PHE A 215 6.44 29.59 20.02
C PHE A 215 6.28 30.82 19.13
N TRP A 216 6.56 31.99 19.71
CA TRP A 216 6.52 33.25 18.98
C TRP A 216 7.62 33.35 17.91
N CYS A 217 8.81 32.86 18.23
CA CYS A 217 9.95 32.86 17.32
C CYS A 217 10.82 31.61 17.46
N HIS A 218 11.66 31.38 16.46
CA HIS A 218 12.51 30.20 16.36
C HIS A 218 13.51 30.10 17.52
N ASP A 219 14.09 31.22 17.95
CA ASP A 219 15.16 31.21 18.96
C ASP A 219 14.65 30.80 20.34
N LEU A 220 13.41 31.19 20.69
CA LEU A 220 12.75 30.75 21.91
C LEU A 220 12.44 29.26 21.86
N LYS A 221 11.92 28.76 20.74
CA LYS A 221 11.70 27.32 20.52
C LYS A 221 13.02 26.55 20.68
N HIS A 222 14.07 27.01 20.01
CA HIS A 222 15.37 26.37 20.01
C HIS A 222 15.98 26.36 21.41
N ASN A 223 15.98 27.49 22.11
CA ASN A 223 16.47 27.58 23.49
C ASN A 223 15.70 26.64 24.42
N PHE A 224 14.37 26.67 24.39
CA PHE A 224 13.53 25.74 25.17
C PHE A 224 13.91 24.27 24.90
N PHE A 225 14.05 23.90 23.62
CA PHE A 225 14.37 22.54 23.23
C PHE A 225 15.79 22.13 23.64
N MET A 226 16.78 23.01 23.53
CA MET A 226 18.15 22.75 23.99
C MET A 226 18.21 22.56 25.51
N MET A 227 17.53 23.39 26.30
CA MET A 227 17.46 23.21 27.76
C MET A 227 16.82 21.86 28.12
N TYR A 228 15.78 21.45 27.40
CA TYR A 228 15.18 20.12 27.55
C TYR A 228 16.19 19.00 27.23
N LEU A 229 16.91 19.08 26.10
CA LEU A 229 17.90 18.08 25.70
C LEU A 229 19.13 18.04 26.62
N GLN A 230 19.49 19.14 27.26
CA GLN A 230 20.57 19.17 28.25
C GLN A 230 20.16 18.46 29.54
N LYS A 231 18.96 18.73 30.05
CA LYS A 231 18.49 18.13 31.30
C LYS A 231 18.02 16.69 31.15
N LYS A 232 17.20 16.38 30.14
CA LYS A 232 16.60 15.04 29.88
C LYS A 232 15.89 14.36 31.06
N THR A 233 15.64 15.06 32.17
CA THR A 233 15.04 14.53 33.41
C THR A 233 13.54 14.81 33.53
N LEU A 234 12.90 15.45 32.54
CA LEU A 234 11.49 15.82 32.62
C LEU A 234 10.59 14.59 32.77
N ASN A 235 9.78 14.58 33.82
CA ASN A 235 8.90 13.47 34.20
C ASN A 235 7.58 14.03 34.76
N LEU A 236 6.64 13.11 35.05
CA LEU A 236 5.32 13.44 35.56
C LEU A 236 5.33 14.01 36.98
N SER A 237 6.29 13.66 37.83
CA SER A 237 6.40 14.21 39.19
C SER A 237 6.77 15.68 39.22
N HIS A 238 7.59 16.12 38.27
CA HIS A 238 7.93 17.53 38.09
C HIS A 238 6.74 18.44 37.76
N ILE A 239 5.64 17.89 37.23
CA ILE A 239 4.40 18.63 36.91
C ILE A 239 3.25 18.27 37.88
N GLY A 240 3.58 17.69 39.03
CA GLY A 240 2.63 17.39 40.11
C GLY A 240 1.73 16.19 39.86
N TYR A 241 2.25 15.13 39.22
CA TYR A 241 1.65 13.80 39.28
C TYR A 241 2.48 12.90 40.20
N GLY A 242 1.87 11.91 40.85
CA GLY A 242 2.58 11.01 41.78
C GLY A 242 3.50 9.97 41.11
N THR A 243 3.74 10.04 39.80
CA THR A 243 4.49 9.03 39.04
C THR A 243 5.75 9.61 38.41
N ALA A 244 6.81 8.82 38.34
CA ALA A 244 8.08 9.20 37.72
C ALA A 244 8.13 8.93 36.19
N SER A 245 6.98 8.76 35.54
CA SER A 245 6.93 8.46 34.10
C SER A 245 7.50 9.63 33.29
N ARG A 246 8.32 9.32 32.29
CA ARG A 246 9.03 10.33 31.48
C ARG A 246 8.09 11.09 30.56
N ILE A 247 8.37 12.39 30.40
CA ILE A 247 7.71 13.27 29.42
C ILE A 247 8.67 13.49 28.25
N TYR A 248 8.15 13.37 27.03
CA TYR A 248 8.94 13.56 25.82
C TYR A 248 8.53 14.85 25.12
N VAL A 249 9.51 15.68 24.78
CA VAL A 249 9.34 16.85 23.93
C VAL A 249 10.01 16.55 22.61
N ASN A 250 9.28 16.69 21.50
CA ASN A 250 9.78 16.47 20.15
C ASN A 250 9.41 17.66 19.26
N GLU A 251 10.14 17.82 18.15
CA GLU A 251 9.68 18.71 17.09
C GLU A 251 8.41 18.17 16.44
N MET A 252 7.56 19.08 15.95
CA MET A 252 6.40 18.69 15.16
C MET A 252 6.81 18.46 13.70
N HIS A 253 6.34 17.34 13.13
CA HIS A 253 6.61 16.97 11.75
C HIS A 253 5.32 16.96 10.93
N THR A 254 5.46 17.26 9.65
CA THR A 254 4.49 16.89 8.63
C THR A 254 4.34 15.36 8.58
N LEU A 255 3.27 14.88 7.95
CA LEU A 255 3.04 13.45 7.83
C LEU A 255 4.17 12.75 7.06
N VAL A 256 4.66 13.38 5.99
CA VAL A 256 5.73 12.87 5.13
C VAL A 256 7.05 12.81 5.90
N ASN A 257 7.49 13.92 6.52
CA ASN A 257 8.74 13.91 7.28
C ASN A 257 8.70 12.97 8.48
N LYS A 258 7.51 12.76 9.07
CA LYS A 258 7.34 11.75 10.12
C LYS A 258 7.60 10.34 9.60
N GLN A 259 7.09 9.98 8.42
CA GLN A 259 7.35 8.68 7.79
C GLN A 259 8.84 8.51 7.47
N ILE A 260 9.45 9.52 6.85
CA ILE A 260 10.89 9.56 6.55
C ILE A 260 11.71 9.37 7.83
N PHE A 261 11.37 10.09 8.91
CA PHE A 261 12.09 9.98 10.17
C PHE A 261 11.97 8.59 10.81
N LEU A 262 10.77 7.98 10.75
CA LEU A 262 10.55 6.63 11.27
C LEU A 262 11.37 5.60 10.49
N LYS A 263 11.39 5.66 9.15
CA LYS A 263 12.22 4.78 8.32
C LYS A 263 13.70 5.02 8.55
N ALA A 264 14.14 6.27 8.66
CA ALA A 264 15.53 6.60 8.99
C ALA A 264 15.93 6.02 10.37
N ARG A 265 15.04 6.06 11.37
CA ARG A 265 15.28 5.39 12.66
C ARG A 265 15.39 3.88 12.52
N GLN A 266 14.55 3.23 11.71
CA GLN A 266 14.67 1.80 11.41
C GLN A 266 16.03 1.46 10.79
N LEU A 267 16.47 2.23 9.79
CA LEU A 267 17.79 2.04 9.16
C LEU A 267 18.94 2.27 10.16
N GLN A 268 18.77 3.19 11.11
CA GLN A 268 19.74 3.41 12.19
C GLN A 268 19.81 2.19 13.12
N HIS A 269 18.66 1.60 13.49
CA HIS A 269 18.62 0.39 14.30
C HIS A 269 19.27 -0.81 13.59
N GLN A 270 19.12 -0.90 12.27
CA GLN A 270 19.79 -1.89 11.42
C GLN A 270 21.28 -1.59 11.18
N LYS A 271 21.80 -0.50 11.75
CA LYS A 271 23.18 -0.01 11.58
C LYS A 271 23.57 0.27 10.12
N ILE A 272 22.60 0.51 9.25
CA ILE A 272 22.82 0.94 7.85
C ILE A 272 23.24 2.41 7.83
N ILE A 273 22.65 3.23 8.71
CA ILE A 273 23.08 4.61 8.93
C ILE A 273 23.55 4.79 10.37
N PHE A 274 24.52 5.69 10.58
CA PHE A 274 25.08 5.96 11.90
C PHE A 274 24.11 6.72 12.81
N GLN A 275 23.49 7.79 12.30
CA GLN A 275 22.60 8.64 13.08
C GLN A 275 21.50 9.26 12.23
N SER A 276 20.31 9.38 12.80
CA SER A 276 19.25 10.24 12.28
C SER A 276 18.80 11.25 13.35
N HIS A 277 18.53 12.48 12.91
CA HIS A 277 17.97 13.56 13.72
C HIS A 277 17.13 14.49 12.86
N THR A 278 16.48 15.47 13.48
CA THR A 278 15.66 16.46 12.77
C THR A 278 16.25 17.84 12.96
N ASN A 279 16.11 18.68 11.95
CA ASN A 279 16.54 20.06 11.99
C ASN A 279 15.50 20.91 11.25
N ARG A 280 14.80 21.79 11.97
CA ARG A 280 13.74 22.65 11.40
C ARG A 280 12.67 21.85 10.63
N GLY A 281 12.29 20.70 11.19
CA GLY A 281 11.29 19.81 10.60
C GLY A 281 11.81 18.92 9.46
N LEU A 282 13.03 19.15 8.95
CA LEU A 282 13.68 18.28 7.96
C LEU A 282 14.37 17.11 8.65
N VAL A 283 14.39 15.96 7.97
CA VAL A 283 15.12 14.78 8.44
C VAL A 283 16.56 14.86 7.94
N VAL A 284 17.49 14.74 8.87
CA VAL A 284 18.93 14.77 8.61
C VAL A 284 19.54 13.46 9.05
N ILE A 285 20.29 12.83 8.16
CA ILE A 285 20.98 11.57 8.42
C ILE A 285 22.49 11.75 8.33
N LYS A 286 23.20 10.83 8.98
CA LYS A 286 24.65 10.70 8.92
C LYS A 286 24.95 9.23 8.62
N LYS A 287 25.62 8.95 7.50
CA LYS A 287 25.88 7.58 7.01
C LYS A 287 26.93 6.86 7.86
N SER A 288 28.04 7.53 8.14
CA SER A 288 29.12 7.08 9.03
C SER A 288 29.55 8.19 9.98
N ASP A 289 30.28 7.89 11.05
CA ASP A 289 30.69 8.90 12.03
C ASP A 289 31.58 10.02 11.44
N LYS A 290 32.27 9.76 10.32
CA LYS A 290 33.07 10.80 9.62
C LYS A 290 32.32 11.46 8.47
N SER A 291 31.15 10.96 8.09
CA SER A 291 30.36 11.53 6.99
C SER A 291 29.71 12.86 7.36
N LYS A 292 29.48 13.71 6.35
CA LYS A 292 28.70 14.93 6.49
C LYS A 292 27.22 14.60 6.71
N ASN A 293 26.53 15.51 7.37
CA ASN A 293 25.08 15.46 7.51
C ASN A 293 24.41 15.66 6.14
N GLU A 294 23.49 14.78 5.79
CA GLU A 294 22.73 14.80 4.55
C GLU A 294 21.24 14.99 4.86
N VAL A 295 20.59 15.90 4.15
CA VAL A 295 19.15 16.18 4.31
C VAL A 295 18.37 15.25 3.40
N ILE A 296 17.33 14.63 3.96
CA ILE A 296 16.44 13.73 3.25
C ILE A 296 15.09 14.41 3.04
N TYR A 297 14.66 14.47 1.79
CA TYR A 297 13.43 15.13 1.36
C TYR A 297 12.31 14.15 1.02
N ASN A 298 12.65 12.93 0.61
CA ASN A 298 11.69 11.94 0.16
C ASN A 298 12.06 10.52 0.65
N MET A 299 11.11 9.60 0.56
CA MET A 299 11.32 8.20 0.93
C MET A 299 12.25 7.48 -0.05
N ASP A 300 12.23 7.85 -1.33
CA ASP A 300 13.08 7.24 -2.37
C ASP A 300 14.57 7.37 -2.05
N GLN A 301 15.01 8.51 -1.51
CA GLN A 301 16.38 8.73 -1.06
C GLN A 301 16.79 7.74 0.03
N LEU A 302 15.90 7.41 0.98
CA LEU A 302 16.19 6.40 2.01
C LEU A 302 16.25 4.99 1.43
N LEU A 303 15.35 4.66 0.51
CA LEU A 303 15.35 3.36 -0.17
C LEU A 303 16.61 3.16 -1.00
N HIS A 304 17.08 4.20 -1.68
CA HIS A 304 18.33 4.15 -2.41
C HIS A 304 19.54 3.92 -1.49
N ILE A 305 19.56 4.54 -0.31
CA ILE A 305 20.62 4.32 0.70
C ILE A 305 20.57 2.88 1.22
N GLU A 306 19.38 2.34 1.48
CA GLU A 306 19.18 0.94 1.89
C GLU A 306 19.67 -0.04 0.81
N GLN A 307 19.31 0.19 -0.47
CA GLN A 307 19.75 -0.62 -1.60
C GLN A 307 21.27 -0.57 -1.79
N LEU A 308 21.87 0.63 -1.70
CA LEU A 308 23.32 0.78 -1.78
C LEU A 308 24.00 -0.02 -0.66
N ALA A 309 23.54 0.10 0.58
CA ALA A 309 24.11 -0.66 1.70
C ALA A 309 23.99 -2.18 1.51
N LEU A 310 22.84 -2.67 1.03
CA LEU A 310 22.64 -4.08 0.72
C LEU A 310 23.57 -4.57 -0.41
N SER A 311 23.77 -3.76 -1.45
CA SER A 311 24.67 -4.11 -2.55
C SER A 311 26.12 -4.26 -2.11
N VAL A 312 26.56 -3.46 -1.13
CA VAL A 312 27.90 -3.55 -0.52
C VAL A 312 28.05 -4.82 0.31
N LEU A 313 27.00 -5.21 1.05
CA LEU A 313 27.02 -6.44 1.85
C LEU A 313 27.05 -7.71 0.99
N LEU A 314 26.40 -7.70 -0.18
CA LEU A 314 26.33 -8.86 -1.07
C LEU A 314 27.61 -9.05 -1.91
N ASN A 315 28.40 -7.99 -2.13
CA ASN A 315 29.62 -8.04 -2.92
C ASN A 315 30.85 -7.53 -2.13
N PRO A 316 31.33 -8.26 -1.11
CA PRO A 316 32.45 -7.83 -0.28
C PRO A 316 33.79 -7.76 -1.03
N GLY A 317 33.89 -8.36 -2.22
CA GLY A 317 35.13 -8.48 -2.99
C GLY A 317 35.66 -7.19 -3.64
N ASN A 318 34.98 -6.04 -3.50
CA ASN A 318 35.32 -4.81 -4.21
C ASN A 318 35.33 -3.54 -3.33
N MET A 319 35.72 -3.66 -2.04
CA MET A 319 35.79 -2.52 -1.12
C MET A 319 37.15 -2.35 -0.44
N ALA A 320 37.67 -1.13 -0.56
CA ALA A 320 38.79 -0.58 0.19
C ALA A 320 38.50 -0.57 1.72
N PRO A 321 39.54 -0.66 2.57
CA PRO A 321 39.42 -1.04 3.98
C PRO A 321 38.97 0.11 4.90
N THR A 322 37.76 0.66 4.70
CA THR A 322 37.28 1.80 5.52
C THR A 322 36.07 1.50 6.40
N LEU A 323 35.46 0.31 6.31
CA LEU A 323 34.22 -0.03 7.06
C LEU A 323 34.36 -1.16 8.09
N VAL A 324 35.57 -1.70 8.34
CA VAL A 324 35.77 -2.87 9.22
C VAL A 324 35.88 -2.49 10.73
N GLY A 325 35.66 -1.23 11.10
CA GLY A 325 35.90 -0.75 12.47
C GLY A 325 34.78 -0.94 13.51
N MET A 326 33.67 -1.61 13.21
CA MET A 326 32.49 -1.61 14.12
C MET A 326 31.92 -2.99 14.48
N ALA A 327 32.58 -4.09 14.13
CA ALA A 327 32.15 -5.44 14.51
C ALA A 327 32.77 -5.87 15.84
N ASP A 328 32.47 -5.17 16.93
CA ASP A 328 32.79 -5.65 18.29
C ASP A 328 31.53 -6.21 19.00
N LYS A 329 31.59 -7.53 19.22
CA LYS A 329 31.04 -8.36 20.32
C LYS A 329 29.55 -8.30 20.75
N GLN A 330 28.64 -7.62 20.05
CA GLN A 330 27.19 -7.71 20.38
C GLN A 330 26.35 -8.46 19.33
N PHE A 331 26.98 -9.06 18.31
CA PHE A 331 26.30 -9.58 17.12
C PHE A 331 25.92 -11.07 17.16
N GLN A 332 25.89 -11.71 18.34
CA GLN A 332 25.60 -13.15 18.44
C GLN A 332 24.18 -13.53 18.87
N CYS A 333 23.32 -12.62 19.33
CA CYS A 333 22.00 -13.01 19.83
C CYS A 333 20.79 -12.59 18.96
N ASP A 334 20.82 -11.47 18.23
CA ASP A 334 19.58 -10.95 17.61
C ASP A 334 19.40 -11.32 16.12
N VAL A 335 20.48 -11.65 15.40
CA VAL A 335 20.38 -12.07 13.98
C VAL A 335 19.79 -13.48 13.84
N ALA A 336 19.83 -14.28 14.91
CA ALA A 336 19.27 -15.64 14.92
C ALA A 336 17.74 -15.65 14.84
N VAL A 337 17.05 -14.57 15.25
CA VAL A 337 15.58 -14.55 15.29
C VAL A 337 14.98 -14.15 13.94
N GLU A 338 15.52 -13.13 13.26
CA GLU A 338 15.00 -12.70 11.96
C GLU A 338 15.46 -13.60 10.80
N GLY A 339 16.69 -14.13 10.85
CA GLY A 339 17.15 -15.10 9.85
C GLY A 339 16.34 -16.41 9.87
N CYS A 340 15.85 -16.81 11.04
CA CYS A 340 15.03 -18.02 11.20
C CYS A 340 13.61 -17.85 10.63
N LEU A 341 13.03 -16.64 10.70
CA LEU A 341 11.72 -16.36 10.12
C LEU A 341 11.74 -16.39 8.59
N ILE A 342 12.78 -15.82 7.96
CA ILE A 342 12.91 -15.82 6.49
C ILE A 342 13.17 -17.24 5.95
N LEU A 343 14.01 -18.02 6.63
CA LEU A 343 14.26 -19.43 6.28
C LEU A 343 13.02 -20.32 6.45
N ASN A 344 12.19 -20.07 7.45
CA ASN A 344 10.93 -20.80 7.63
C ASN A 344 9.87 -20.41 6.59
N LEU A 345 9.82 -19.13 6.19
CA LEU A 345 8.94 -18.68 5.11
C LEU A 345 9.34 -19.32 3.77
N LEU A 346 10.63 -19.33 3.45
CA LEU A 346 11.16 -19.95 2.22
C LEU A 346 10.94 -21.48 2.21
N LYS A 347 11.06 -22.16 3.36
CA LYS A 347 10.75 -23.59 3.49
C LYS A 347 9.25 -23.89 3.32
N CYS A 348 8.36 -22.98 3.74
CA CYS A 348 6.92 -23.13 3.50
C CYS A 348 6.55 -22.93 2.03
N ILE A 349 7.13 -21.92 1.36
CA ILE A 349 6.88 -21.66 -0.06
C ILE A 349 7.36 -22.83 -0.92
N ASN A 350 8.55 -23.38 -0.64
CA ASN A 350 9.09 -24.52 -1.41
C ASN A 350 8.30 -25.82 -1.20
N ARG A 351 7.55 -25.94 -0.09
CA ARG A 351 6.69 -27.11 0.18
C ARG A 351 5.37 -27.05 -0.59
N HIS A 352 4.89 -25.86 -0.94
CA HIS A 352 3.67 -25.69 -1.74
C HIS A 352 3.89 -25.77 -3.26
N VAL A 353 5.12 -25.59 -3.73
CA VAL A 353 5.46 -25.64 -5.17
C VAL A 353 5.79 -27.06 -5.65
N LYS A 354 5.98 -28.02 -4.75
CA LYS A 354 6.30 -29.43 -5.06
C LYS A 354 5.22 -30.44 -4.65
N GLY A 355 4.01 -29.97 -4.35
CA GLY A 355 2.86 -30.81 -3.96
C GLY A 355 1.85 -30.95 -5.08
#